data_AF-A0A7G2M089-F1
#
_entry.id   AF-A0A7G2M089-F1
#
_cell.length_a   1.000
_cell.length_b   1.000
_cell.length_c   1.000
_cell.angle_alpha   90.00
_cell.angle_beta   90.00
_cell.angle_gamma   90.00
#
_symmetry.space_group_name_H-M   'P 1'
#
loop_
_entity.id
_entity.type
_entity.pdbx_description
1 polymer ?
#
loop_
_entity_poly.entity_id
_entity_poly.type
_entity_poly.pdbx_seq_one_letter_code
_entity_poly.pdbx_strand_id
1 'polypeptide(L)'
;RAAGELPSKARALLEISHRNADRLVLIINDILDLEKISNGRLEFNLQQIDISELLRETSAANASLEQRHGVRIQVENADAPMQVVTDPNRVIQVLTNFLSNAAKFSKPSERIVIRAQETDDELRISVSDRGPGIPASEEHKVFQRFADLSNSSRAEKGGTGLGLSVCKAIVENLGGKIGFDSREGFGTTFYFTLPKKNSLVAAEEPASLLREAS
;
A
#
# COMPACT_ATOMS: atom_id res chain seq x y z
N ARG A 1 -20.48 9.63 -41.02
CA ARG A 1 -19.87 9.37 -39.70
C ARG A 1 -20.65 8.23 -39.06
N ALA A 2 -20.20 7.00 -39.21
CA ALA A 2 -20.92 5.82 -38.71
C ALA A 2 -20.19 5.26 -37.49
N ALA A 3 -20.51 5.78 -36.32
CA ALA A 3 -20.32 5.06 -35.07
C ALA A 3 -21.74 4.74 -34.56
N GLY A 4 -22.30 3.64 -35.07
CA GLY A 4 -23.53 3.09 -34.49
C GLY A 4 -23.25 2.65 -33.06
N GLU A 5 -24.27 2.70 -32.20
CA GLU A 5 -24.14 2.24 -30.82
C GLU A 5 -23.66 0.78 -30.79
N LEU A 6 -22.57 0.53 -30.07
CA LEU A 6 -22.04 -0.82 -29.88
C LEU A 6 -23.11 -1.70 -29.21
N PRO A 7 -23.39 -2.90 -29.73
CA PRO A 7 -24.28 -3.86 -29.09
C PRO A 7 -23.86 -4.11 -27.64
N SER A 8 -24.81 -4.22 -26.73
CA SER A 8 -24.56 -4.37 -25.28
C SER A 8 -23.58 -5.50 -24.93
N LYS A 9 -23.66 -6.64 -25.64
CA LYS A 9 -22.71 -7.77 -25.51
C LYS A 9 -21.28 -7.39 -25.94
N ALA A 10 -21.12 -6.59 -26.98
CA ALA A 10 -19.81 -6.14 -27.45
C ALA A 10 -19.18 -5.14 -26.47
N ARG A 11 -19.98 -4.23 -25.88
CA ARG A 11 -19.53 -3.36 -24.79
C ARG A 11 -19.08 -4.15 -23.57
N ALA A 12 -19.86 -5.14 -23.13
CA ALA A 12 -19.51 -5.99 -21.99
C ALA A 12 -18.20 -6.76 -22.23
N LEU A 13 -18.00 -7.33 -23.43
CA LEU A 13 -16.75 -8.00 -23.81
C LEU A 13 -15.55 -7.04 -23.82
N LEU A 14 -15.72 -5.83 -24.37
CA LEU A 14 -14.67 -4.81 -24.37
C LEU A 14 -14.29 -4.38 -22.96
N GLU A 15 -15.26 -4.18 -22.08
CA GLU A 15 -15.00 -3.86 -20.67
C GLU A 15 -14.27 -4.99 -19.93
N ILE A 16 -14.63 -6.25 -20.19
CA ILE A 16 -13.92 -7.41 -19.63
C ILE A 16 -12.46 -7.41 -20.13
N SER A 17 -12.24 -7.25 -21.43
CA SER A 17 -10.90 -7.21 -22.02
C SER A 17 -10.06 -6.07 -21.47
N HIS A 18 -10.63 -4.87 -21.32
CA HIS A 18 -9.95 -3.71 -20.74
C HIS A 18 -9.52 -4.00 -19.30
N ARG A 19 -10.43 -4.50 -18.45
CA ARG A 19 -10.10 -4.86 -17.06
C ARG A 19 -9.02 -5.92 -16.96
N ASN A 20 -9.02 -6.89 -17.88
CA ASN A 20 -7.98 -7.91 -17.93
C ASN A 20 -6.63 -7.33 -18.35
N ALA A 21 -6.60 -6.39 -19.30
CA ALA A 21 -5.38 -5.70 -19.70
C ALA A 21 -4.79 -4.87 -18.54
N ASP A 22 -5.62 -4.11 -17.83
CA ASP A 22 -5.19 -3.34 -16.64
C ASP A 22 -4.62 -4.28 -15.56
N ARG A 23 -5.28 -5.42 -15.34
CA ARG A 23 -4.83 -6.43 -14.38
C ARG A 23 -3.48 -7.04 -14.77
N LEU A 24 -3.26 -7.30 -16.07
CA LEU A 24 -1.97 -7.80 -16.57
C LEU A 24 -0.84 -6.79 -16.36
N VAL A 25 -1.11 -5.50 -16.63
CA VAL A 25 -0.13 -4.43 -16.36
C VAL A 25 0.26 -4.41 -14.89
N LEU A 26 -0.71 -4.51 -13.98
CA LEU A 26 -0.44 -4.54 -12.54
C LEU A 26 0.40 -5.77 -12.14
N ILE A 27 0.08 -6.96 -12.66
CA ILE A 27 0.86 -8.18 -12.41
C ILE A 27 2.31 -8.05 -12.91
N ILE A 28 2.50 -7.51 -14.12
CA ILE A 28 3.84 -7.31 -14.70
C ILE A 28 4.66 -6.38 -13.81
N ASN A 29 4.07 -5.25 -13.38
CA ASN A 29 4.74 -4.30 -12.50
C ASN A 29 5.08 -4.93 -11.15
N ASP A 30 4.16 -5.68 -10.53
CA ASP A 30 4.39 -6.37 -9.27
C ASP A 30 5.56 -7.38 -9.39
N ILE A 31 5.63 -8.14 -10.49
CA ILE A 31 6.73 -9.08 -10.75
C ILE A 31 8.05 -8.33 -10.93
N LEU A 32 8.07 -7.25 -11.71
CA LEU A 32 9.27 -6.45 -11.94
C LEU A 32 9.79 -5.82 -10.64
N ASP A 33 8.90 -5.33 -9.77
CA ASP A 33 9.26 -4.82 -8.45
C ASP A 33 9.85 -5.94 -7.59
N LEU A 34 9.22 -7.11 -7.53
CA LEU A 34 9.74 -8.25 -6.76
C LEU A 34 11.11 -8.72 -7.26
N GLU A 35 11.34 -8.77 -8.57
CA GLU A 35 12.64 -9.12 -9.17
C GLU A 35 13.71 -8.08 -8.82
N LYS A 36 13.38 -6.79 -8.92
CA LYS A 36 14.33 -5.72 -8.55
C LYS A 36 14.69 -5.78 -7.07
N ILE A 37 13.69 -5.97 -6.19
CA ILE A 37 13.92 -6.03 -4.74
C ILE A 37 14.72 -7.28 -4.36
N SER A 38 14.34 -8.46 -4.88
CA SER A 38 15.01 -9.73 -4.53
C SER A 38 16.47 -9.76 -4.97
N ASN A 39 16.82 -9.03 -6.03
CA ASN A 39 18.18 -8.91 -6.54
C ASN A 39 18.96 -7.72 -5.95
N GLY A 40 18.38 -6.98 -4.99
CA GLY A 40 18.99 -5.78 -4.41
C GLY A 40 19.18 -4.63 -5.40
N ARG A 41 18.45 -4.65 -6.53
CA ARG A 41 18.53 -3.65 -7.62
C ARG A 41 17.47 -2.57 -7.52
N LEU A 42 16.59 -2.64 -6.51
CA LEU A 42 15.63 -1.58 -6.29
C LEU A 42 16.34 -0.41 -5.59
N GLU A 43 16.63 0.63 -6.36
CA GLU A 43 17.12 1.88 -5.81
C GLU A 43 15.96 2.62 -5.13
N PHE A 44 16.12 2.91 -3.84
CA PHE A 44 15.20 3.75 -3.08
C PHE A 44 15.66 5.19 -3.14
N ASN A 45 14.74 6.09 -3.46
CA ASN A 45 15.00 7.52 -3.41
C ASN A 45 14.61 8.05 -2.03
N LEU A 46 15.51 7.89 -1.06
CA LEU A 46 15.27 8.30 0.33
C LEU A 46 15.29 9.82 0.46
N GLN A 47 14.21 10.37 1.02
CA GLN A 47 14.00 11.80 1.20
C GLN A 47 13.39 12.06 2.58
N GLN A 48 13.72 13.18 3.19
CA GLN A 48 13.01 13.64 4.38
C GLN A 48 11.66 14.23 3.97
N ILE A 49 10.58 13.67 4.49
CA ILE A 49 9.21 14.05 4.15
C ILE A 49 8.34 14.20 5.40
N ASP A 50 7.28 14.99 5.31
CA ASP A 50 6.16 14.96 6.25
C ASP A 50 5.18 13.83 5.86
N ILE A 51 5.13 12.76 6.65
CA ILE A 51 4.20 11.65 6.40
C ILE A 51 2.74 12.12 6.48
N SER A 52 2.42 13.10 7.33
CA SER A 52 1.05 13.56 7.54
C SER A 52 0.46 14.14 6.27
N GLU A 53 1.26 14.88 5.50
CA GLU A 53 0.91 15.37 4.17
C GLU A 53 0.73 14.22 3.18
N LEU A 54 1.68 13.29 3.13
CA LEU A 54 1.61 12.13 2.25
C LEU A 54 0.34 11.29 2.46
N LEU A 55 -0.09 11.10 3.72
CA LEU A 55 -1.33 10.39 4.04
C LEU A 55 -2.57 11.10 3.50
N ARG A 56 -2.63 12.43 3.63
CA ARG A 56 -3.74 13.23 3.09
C ARG A 56 -3.79 13.18 1.57
N GLU A 57 -2.65 13.34 0.92
CA GLU A 57 -2.54 13.25 -0.54
C GLU A 57 -2.94 11.87 -1.06
N THR A 58 -2.44 10.81 -0.41
CA THR A 58 -2.77 9.43 -0.79
C THR A 58 -4.25 9.14 -0.60
N SER A 59 -4.86 9.64 0.48
CA SER A 59 -6.31 9.54 0.70
C SER A 59 -7.09 10.25 -0.42
N ALA A 60 -6.69 11.47 -0.79
CA ALA A 60 -7.34 12.24 -1.84
C ALA A 60 -7.22 11.56 -3.22
N ALA A 61 -6.03 11.05 -3.56
CA ALA A 61 -5.78 10.33 -4.80
C ALA A 61 -6.62 9.04 -4.92
N ASN A 62 -6.99 8.45 -3.78
CA ASN A 62 -7.78 7.22 -3.71
C ASN A 62 -9.29 7.46 -3.48
N ALA A 63 -9.78 8.71 -3.57
CA ALA A 63 -11.21 9.02 -3.40
C ALA A 63 -12.12 8.28 -4.40
N SER A 64 -11.60 7.86 -5.56
CA SER A 64 -12.34 7.03 -6.51
C SER A 64 -12.75 5.66 -5.94
N LEU A 65 -12.02 5.12 -4.95
CA LEU A 65 -12.37 3.88 -4.26
C LEU A 65 -13.65 4.03 -3.43
N GLU A 66 -13.88 5.21 -2.85
CA GLU A 66 -15.11 5.52 -2.11
C GLU A 66 -16.34 5.37 -3.00
N GLN A 67 -16.28 5.94 -4.21
CA GLN A 67 -17.36 5.86 -5.19
C GLN A 67 -17.57 4.43 -5.70
N ARG A 68 -16.46 3.73 -5.98
CA ARG A 68 -16.51 2.39 -6.56
C ARG A 68 -17.04 1.33 -5.59
N HIS A 69 -16.69 1.42 -4.32
CA HIS A 69 -17.00 0.41 -3.30
C HIS A 69 -18.02 0.88 -2.26
N GLY A 70 -18.44 2.15 -2.32
CA GLY A 70 -19.38 2.74 -1.38
C GLY A 70 -18.81 2.92 0.03
N VAL A 71 -17.49 3.08 0.18
CA VAL A 71 -16.81 3.23 1.49
C VAL A 71 -16.47 4.70 1.76
N ARG A 72 -16.01 5.03 2.97
CA ARG A 72 -15.43 6.36 3.28
C ARG A 72 -14.02 6.23 3.84
N ILE A 73 -13.08 6.97 3.30
CA ILE A 73 -11.68 7.00 3.74
C ILE A 73 -11.50 8.20 4.67
N GLN A 74 -10.94 7.96 5.84
CA GLN A 74 -10.66 9.00 6.84
C GLN A 74 -9.21 8.89 7.30
N VAL A 75 -8.54 10.04 7.43
CA VAL A 75 -7.21 10.13 8.03
C VAL A 75 -7.36 10.60 9.48
N GLU A 76 -6.74 9.89 10.42
CA GLU A 76 -6.69 10.22 11.84
C GLU A 76 -5.25 10.40 12.32
N ASN A 77 -5.05 11.23 13.35
CA ASN A 77 -3.76 11.52 13.97
C ASN A 77 -2.69 12.04 12.99
N ALA A 78 -3.10 12.87 12.03
CA ALA A 78 -2.21 13.51 11.06
C ALA A 78 -2.27 15.05 11.14
N ASP A 79 -2.69 15.58 12.29
CA ASP A 79 -2.91 17.03 12.48
C ASP A 79 -1.61 17.81 12.62
N ALA A 80 -0.52 17.14 13.03
CA ALA A 80 0.82 17.72 13.15
C ALA A 80 1.79 17.07 12.14
N PRO A 81 2.80 17.80 11.64
CA PRO A 81 3.83 17.24 10.79
C PRO A 81 4.65 16.17 11.51
N MET A 82 4.85 15.02 10.85
CA MET A 82 5.64 13.89 11.35
C MET A 82 6.73 13.57 10.33
N GLN A 83 7.97 13.95 10.66
CA GLN A 83 9.10 13.86 9.74
C GLN A 83 9.72 12.47 9.75
N VAL A 84 9.96 11.91 8.56
CA VAL A 84 10.62 10.60 8.39
C VAL A 84 11.48 10.61 7.11
N VAL A 85 12.60 9.88 7.12
CA VAL A 85 13.41 9.67 5.92
C VAL A 85 13.01 8.35 5.27
N THR A 86 12.38 8.42 4.11
CA THR A 86 11.84 7.26 3.37
C THR A 86 11.72 7.57 1.88
N ASP A 87 11.31 6.60 1.07
CA ASP A 87 10.90 6.83 -0.32
C ASP A 87 9.38 7.10 -0.38
N PRO A 88 8.94 8.33 -0.72
CA PRO A 88 7.52 8.68 -0.73
C PRO A 88 6.71 7.86 -1.74
N ASN A 89 7.27 7.56 -2.91
CA ASN A 89 6.55 6.81 -3.94
C ASN A 89 6.30 5.37 -3.50
N ARG A 90 7.28 4.77 -2.82
CA ARG A 90 7.15 3.40 -2.28
C ARG A 90 6.16 3.35 -1.12
N VAL A 91 6.13 4.38 -0.27
CA VAL A 91 5.10 4.49 0.78
C VAL A 91 3.70 4.65 0.17
N ILE A 92 3.53 5.50 -0.85
CA ILE A 92 2.25 5.63 -1.58
C ILE A 92 1.82 4.29 -2.18
N GLN A 93 2.75 3.52 -2.73
CA GLN A 93 2.49 2.19 -3.29
C GLN A 93 1.94 1.22 -2.21
N VAL A 94 2.57 1.19 -1.03
CA VAL A 94 2.10 0.37 0.11
C VAL A 94 0.71 0.80 0.56
N LEU A 95 0.50 2.10 0.76
CA LEU A 95 -0.78 2.67 1.19
C LEU A 95 -1.90 2.42 0.20
N THR A 96 -1.64 2.61 -1.10
CA THR A 96 -2.61 2.37 -2.16
C THR A 96 -3.03 0.90 -2.20
N ASN A 97 -2.09 -0.03 -2.00
CA ASN A 97 -2.42 -1.46 -1.92
C ASN A 97 -3.27 -1.77 -0.67
N PHE A 98 -2.96 -1.18 0.48
CA PHE A 98 -3.77 -1.36 1.69
C PHE A 98 -5.17 -0.77 1.51
N LEU A 99 -5.31 0.43 0.97
CA LEU A 99 -6.59 1.09 0.70
C LEU A 99 -7.44 0.31 -0.31
N SER A 100 -6.84 -0.17 -1.39
CA SER A 100 -7.52 -1.00 -2.39
C SER A 100 -8.07 -2.29 -1.76
N ASN A 101 -7.27 -2.96 -0.92
CA ASN A 101 -7.73 -4.14 -0.18
C ASN A 101 -8.85 -3.80 0.80
N ALA A 102 -8.68 -2.76 1.62
CA ALA A 102 -9.68 -2.30 2.57
C ALA A 102 -11.01 -1.98 1.88
N ALA A 103 -10.99 -1.26 0.75
CA ALA A 103 -12.19 -0.92 -0.02
C ALA A 103 -12.85 -2.14 -0.67
N LYS A 104 -12.06 -3.07 -1.22
CA LYS A 104 -12.53 -4.32 -1.84
C LYS A 104 -13.22 -5.26 -0.84
N PHE A 105 -12.78 -5.27 0.42
CA PHE A 105 -13.27 -6.20 1.43
C PHE A 105 -14.24 -5.60 2.45
N SER A 106 -14.28 -4.28 2.60
CA SER A 106 -15.24 -3.60 3.47
C SER A 106 -16.68 -3.78 3.02
N LYS A 107 -17.60 -3.69 3.97
CA LYS A 107 -19.03 -3.56 3.68
C LYS A 107 -19.32 -2.15 3.14
N PRO A 108 -20.31 -1.98 2.25
CA PRO A 108 -20.74 -0.65 1.82
C PRO A 108 -21.14 0.22 3.02
N SER A 109 -20.91 1.52 2.90
CA SER A 109 -21.11 2.58 3.90
C SER A 109 -20.17 2.54 5.12
N GLU A 110 -19.27 1.57 5.21
CA GLU A 110 -18.28 1.53 6.29
C GLU A 110 -17.11 2.48 6.06
N ARG A 111 -16.43 2.79 7.17
CA ARG A 111 -15.24 3.65 7.19
C ARG A 111 -13.96 2.82 7.10
N ILE A 112 -13.04 3.29 6.26
CA ILE A 112 -11.64 2.90 6.21
C ILE A 112 -10.84 3.99 6.89
N VAL A 113 -10.05 3.63 7.89
CA VAL A 113 -9.30 4.59 8.71
C VAL A 113 -7.82 4.44 8.47
N ILE A 114 -7.19 5.49 7.95
CA ILE A 114 -5.73 5.64 7.89
C ILE A 114 -5.30 6.32 9.19
N ARG A 115 -4.37 5.72 9.92
CA ARG A 115 -3.84 6.29 11.17
C ARG A 115 -2.32 6.23 11.19
N ALA A 116 -1.70 7.34 11.56
CA ALA A 116 -0.30 7.41 11.92
C ALA A 116 -0.12 7.50 13.45
N GLN A 117 0.89 6.83 13.97
CA GLN A 117 1.28 6.85 15.37
C GLN A 117 2.79 6.93 15.44
N GLU A 118 3.27 7.97 16.10
CA GLU A 118 4.68 8.25 16.26
C GLU A 118 5.15 7.79 17.64
N THR A 119 6.27 7.07 17.68
CA THR A 119 7.01 6.74 18.91
C THR A 119 8.41 7.34 18.84
N ASP A 120 9.25 7.11 19.85
CA ASP A 120 10.63 7.61 19.84
C ASP A 120 11.49 6.94 18.75
N ASP A 121 11.24 5.67 18.45
CA ASP A 121 12.10 4.87 17.55
C ASP A 121 11.49 4.64 16.16
N GLU A 122 10.16 4.60 16.05
CA GLU A 122 9.47 4.29 14.81
C GLU A 122 8.18 5.10 14.61
N LEU A 123 7.81 5.23 13.34
CA LEU A 123 6.54 5.75 12.89
C LEU A 123 5.70 4.58 12.36
N ARG A 124 4.56 4.31 13.00
CA ARG A 124 3.61 3.29 12.57
C ARG A 124 2.48 3.91 11.76
N ILE A 125 2.24 3.38 10.57
CA ILE A 125 1.12 3.72 9.71
C ILE A 125 0.21 2.51 9.57
N SER A 126 -1.10 2.73 9.69
CA SER A 126 -2.10 1.66 9.65
C SER A 126 -3.30 2.05 8.80
N VAL A 127 -3.93 1.05 8.19
CA VAL A 127 -5.17 1.15 7.43
C VAL A 127 -6.13 0.10 7.97
N SER A 128 -7.23 0.55 8.58
CA SER A 128 -8.24 -0.30 9.22
C SER A 128 -9.52 -0.32 8.40
N ASP A 129 -10.08 -1.52 8.21
CA ASP A 129 -11.29 -1.79 7.45
C ASP A 129 -12.34 -2.54 8.29
N ARG A 130 -13.60 -2.52 7.84
CA ARG A 130 -14.72 -3.26 8.46
C ARG A 130 -15.28 -4.32 7.52
N GLY A 131 -14.39 -5.18 7.04
CA GLY A 131 -14.67 -6.33 6.21
C GLY A 131 -14.93 -7.62 6.98
N PRO A 132 -14.85 -8.78 6.30
CA PRO A 132 -15.06 -10.10 6.91
C PRO A 132 -13.92 -10.54 7.83
N GLY A 133 -12.82 -9.78 7.92
CA GLY A 133 -11.60 -10.22 8.59
C GLY A 133 -10.90 -11.37 7.87
N ILE A 134 -9.84 -11.89 8.50
CA ILE A 134 -9.01 -12.98 7.99
C ILE A 134 -9.18 -14.18 8.94
N PRO A 135 -9.61 -15.34 8.44
CA PRO A 135 -9.61 -16.59 9.21
C PRO A 135 -8.21 -16.98 9.68
N ALA A 136 -8.09 -17.50 10.90
CA ALA A 136 -6.81 -17.91 11.49
C ALA A 136 -6.04 -18.93 10.63
N SER A 137 -6.77 -19.79 9.90
CA SER A 137 -6.20 -20.78 8.99
C SER A 137 -5.51 -20.18 7.77
N GLU A 138 -5.67 -18.89 7.50
CA GLU A 138 -5.18 -18.21 6.31
C GLU A 138 -4.16 -17.10 6.61
N GLU A 139 -4.01 -16.72 7.88
CA GLU A 139 -3.08 -15.68 8.34
C GLU A 139 -1.66 -15.90 7.82
N HIS A 140 -1.18 -17.14 7.85
CA HIS A 140 0.16 -17.52 7.39
C HIS A 140 0.40 -17.30 5.88
N LYS A 141 -0.67 -17.09 5.10
CA LYS A 141 -0.62 -16.90 3.65
C LYS A 141 -0.73 -15.45 3.23
N VAL A 142 -1.13 -14.52 4.11
CA VAL A 142 -1.51 -13.14 3.74
C VAL A 142 -0.41 -12.39 2.98
N PHE A 143 0.86 -12.59 3.35
CA PHE A 143 2.01 -11.98 2.67
C PHE A 143 2.70 -12.90 1.65
N GLN A 144 2.16 -14.09 1.39
CA GLN A 144 2.69 -15.00 0.38
C GLN A 144 2.27 -14.54 -1.02
N ARG A 145 3.14 -14.82 -2.00
CA ARG A 145 2.85 -14.55 -3.41
C ARG A 145 1.65 -15.38 -3.85
N PHE A 146 0.73 -14.76 -4.58
CA PHE A 146 -0.47 -15.37 -5.15
C PHE A 146 -1.51 -15.89 -4.13
N ALA A 147 -1.47 -15.42 -2.88
CA ALA A 147 -2.37 -15.90 -1.82
C ALA A 147 -3.87 -15.77 -2.17
N ASP A 148 -4.27 -14.65 -2.79
CA ASP A 148 -5.65 -14.38 -3.21
C ASP A 148 -6.20 -15.36 -4.26
N LEU A 149 -5.33 -16.01 -5.05
CA LEU A 149 -5.75 -16.93 -6.12
C LEU A 149 -6.14 -18.31 -5.59
N SER A 150 -5.75 -18.64 -4.36
CA SER A 150 -6.07 -19.92 -3.72
C SER A 150 -7.51 -20.01 -3.20
N ASN A 151 -8.21 -18.87 -3.11
CA ASN A 151 -9.58 -18.78 -2.60
C ASN A 151 -10.53 -18.23 -3.67
N SER A 152 -11.49 -19.05 -4.10
CA SER A 152 -12.48 -18.71 -5.14
C SER A 152 -13.23 -17.39 -4.87
N SER A 153 -13.65 -17.15 -3.62
CA SER A 153 -14.35 -15.93 -3.20
C SER A 153 -13.48 -14.66 -3.24
N ARG A 154 -12.16 -14.79 -3.07
CA ARG A 154 -11.20 -13.68 -3.10
C ARG A 154 -10.68 -13.41 -4.52
N ALA A 155 -10.55 -14.47 -5.31
CA ALA A 155 -10.19 -14.41 -6.72
C ALA A 155 -11.24 -13.65 -7.55
N GLU A 156 -12.53 -13.85 -7.25
CA GLU A 156 -13.65 -13.10 -7.87
C GLU A 156 -13.58 -11.59 -7.62
N LYS A 157 -12.99 -11.18 -6.48
CA LYS A 157 -12.82 -9.76 -6.14
C LYS A 157 -11.58 -9.12 -6.81
N GLY A 158 -10.83 -9.84 -7.65
CA GLY A 158 -9.96 -9.23 -8.66
C GLY A 158 -8.55 -8.75 -8.24
N GLY A 159 -7.91 -9.37 -7.24
CA GLY A 159 -6.52 -9.03 -6.85
C GLY A 159 -5.44 -9.74 -7.69
N THR A 160 -4.23 -9.17 -7.79
CA THR A 160 -3.07 -9.88 -8.38
C THR A 160 -2.54 -10.99 -7.46
N GLY A 161 -2.84 -10.91 -6.16
CA GLY A 161 -2.26 -11.78 -5.14
C GLY A 161 -0.78 -11.48 -4.85
N LEU A 162 -0.19 -10.48 -5.49
CA LEU A 162 1.21 -10.09 -5.29
C LEU A 162 1.35 -8.81 -4.45
N GLY A 163 0.34 -7.94 -4.43
CA GLY A 163 0.42 -6.62 -3.79
C GLY A 163 0.93 -6.63 -2.34
N LEU A 164 0.43 -7.52 -1.47
CA LEU A 164 0.90 -7.59 -0.07
C LEU A 164 2.34 -8.13 0.04
N SER A 165 2.76 -9.03 -0.84
CA SER A 165 4.15 -9.52 -0.88
C SER A 165 5.12 -8.44 -1.36
N VAL A 166 4.70 -7.61 -2.33
CA VAL A 166 5.44 -6.41 -2.77
C VAL A 166 5.54 -5.41 -1.62
N CYS A 167 4.44 -5.14 -0.92
CA CYS A 167 4.43 -4.24 0.23
C CYS A 167 5.40 -4.70 1.32
N LYS A 168 5.41 -6.00 1.63
CA LYS A 168 6.35 -6.58 2.58
C LYS A 168 7.80 -6.33 2.16
N ALA A 169 8.13 -6.64 0.91
CA ALA A 169 9.47 -6.46 0.38
C ALA A 169 9.92 -4.98 0.41
N ILE A 170 9.03 -4.05 0.06
CA ILE A 170 9.27 -2.60 0.15
C ILE A 170 9.57 -2.19 1.61
N VAL A 171 8.68 -2.53 2.53
CA VAL A 171 8.78 -2.10 3.94
C VAL A 171 10.03 -2.66 4.60
N GLU A 172 10.34 -3.94 4.38
CA GLU A 172 11.55 -4.57 4.93
C GLU A 172 12.83 -3.93 4.40
N ASN A 173 12.87 -3.53 3.13
CA ASN A 173 14.04 -2.83 2.57
C ASN A 173 14.16 -1.37 3.05
N LEU A 174 13.06 -0.74 3.43
CA LEU A 174 13.07 0.55 4.13
C LEU A 174 13.46 0.42 5.62
N GLY A 175 13.85 -0.79 6.09
CA GLY A 175 14.22 -1.06 7.48
C GLY A 175 13.02 -1.14 8.42
N GLY A 176 11.81 -1.22 7.87
CA GLY A 176 10.56 -1.25 8.60
C GLY A 176 10.05 -2.66 8.90
N LYS A 177 8.88 -2.72 9.55
CA LYS A 177 8.12 -3.96 9.78
C LYS A 177 6.73 -3.82 9.18
N ILE A 178 6.18 -4.90 8.66
CA ILE A 178 4.80 -4.95 8.16
C ILE A 178 4.02 -6.04 8.90
N GLY A 179 2.73 -5.82 9.10
CA GLY A 179 1.88 -6.79 9.77
C GLY A 179 0.40 -6.48 9.60
N PHE A 180 -0.42 -7.25 10.30
CA PHE A 180 -1.86 -7.00 10.38
C PHE A 180 -2.41 -7.49 11.71
N ASP A 181 -3.51 -6.87 12.12
CA ASP A 181 -4.36 -7.29 13.23
C ASP A 181 -5.75 -7.56 12.63
N SER A 182 -6.24 -8.81 12.68
CA SER A 182 -7.53 -9.17 12.09
C SER A 182 -8.35 -10.03 13.02
N ARG A 183 -9.68 -9.90 12.92
CA ARG A 183 -10.62 -10.82 13.55
C ARG A 183 -11.74 -11.13 12.59
N GLU A 184 -11.97 -12.42 12.36
CA GLU A 184 -13.04 -12.90 11.49
C GLU A 184 -14.40 -12.34 11.93
N GLY A 185 -15.11 -11.72 10.99
CA GLY A 185 -16.39 -11.02 11.18
C GLY A 185 -16.29 -9.55 11.61
N PHE A 186 -15.12 -9.05 12.01
CA PHE A 186 -14.96 -7.69 12.56
C PHE A 186 -14.18 -6.74 11.64
N GLY A 187 -13.21 -7.24 10.89
CA GLY A 187 -12.39 -6.44 9.98
C GLY A 187 -10.90 -6.73 10.12
N THR A 188 -10.09 -5.95 9.41
CA THR A 188 -8.63 -6.08 9.40
C THR A 188 -7.98 -4.71 9.52
N THR A 189 -6.87 -4.65 10.24
CA THR A 189 -5.97 -3.49 10.27
C THR A 189 -4.62 -3.94 9.73
N PHE A 190 -4.29 -3.53 8.51
CA PHE A 190 -2.94 -3.68 8.00
C PHE A 190 -2.08 -2.52 8.49
N TYR A 191 -0.81 -2.79 8.82
CA TYR A 191 0.10 -1.75 9.27
C TYR A 191 1.52 -1.99 8.77
N PHE A 192 2.28 -0.90 8.70
CA PHE A 192 3.72 -0.95 8.57
C PHE A 192 4.38 0.09 9.48
N THR A 193 5.66 -0.09 9.76
CA THR A 193 6.48 0.85 10.53
C THR A 193 7.65 1.33 9.69
N LEU A 194 8.08 2.56 9.93
CA LEU A 194 9.30 3.14 9.37
C LEU A 194 10.21 3.57 10.54
N PRO A 195 11.49 3.22 10.54
CA PRO A 195 12.42 3.66 11.58
C PRO A 195 12.64 5.17 11.48
N LYS A 196 12.62 5.88 12.62
CA LYS A 196 12.94 7.32 12.66
C LYS A 196 14.42 7.59 12.48
N LYS A 197 15.25 6.75 13.11
CA LYS A 197 16.70 6.75 12.95
C LYS A 197 17.01 5.82 11.80
N ASN A 198 16.94 6.32 10.57
CA ASN A 198 17.34 5.53 9.44
C ASN A 198 18.88 5.40 9.47
N SER A 199 19.38 4.21 9.81
CA SER A 199 20.83 3.92 9.86
C SER A 199 21.51 4.09 8.49
N LEU A 200 20.73 4.21 7.41
CA LEU A 200 21.20 4.48 6.05
C LEU A 200 21.66 5.94 5.82
N VAL A 201 21.26 6.88 6.70
CA VAL A 201 21.59 8.31 6.59
C VAL A 201 22.79 8.70 7.47
N ALA A 202 23.20 7.84 8.39
CA ALA A 202 24.29 8.13 9.34
C ALA A 202 25.71 8.12 8.72
N ALA A 203 25.84 7.86 7.41
CA ALA A 203 27.14 7.77 6.73
C ALA A 203 27.62 9.08 6.09
N GLU A 204 26.83 10.16 6.12
CA GLU A 204 27.23 11.48 5.62
C GLU A 204 27.28 12.53 6.75
N GLU A 205 28.21 12.37 7.69
CA GLU A 205 28.72 13.55 8.41
C GLU A 205 29.87 14.17 7.59
N PRO A 206 29.84 15.48 7.30
CA PRO A 206 30.92 16.13 6.59
C PRO A 206 32.18 16.20 7.46
N ALA A 207 33.18 15.42 7.09
CA ALA A 207 34.56 15.60 7.53
C ALA A 207 35.13 16.91 6.96
N SER A 208 34.70 18.07 7.48
CA SER A 208 35.32 19.35 7.12
C SER A 208 35.13 20.43 8.20
N LEU A 209 35.61 20.17 9.41
CA LEU A 209 35.82 21.21 10.43
C LEU A 209 37.13 21.00 11.20
N LEU A 210 38.23 20.66 10.54
CA LEU A 210 39.58 20.74 11.13
C LEU A 210 40.63 21.03 10.06
N ARG A 211 40.88 22.34 9.80
CA ARG A 211 42.06 22.99 9.17
C ARG A 211 41.57 24.37 8.68
N GLU A 212 42.05 25.53 9.09
CA GLU A 212 43.31 25.95 9.69
C GLU A 212 43.06 27.20 10.57
N ALA A 213 43.50 27.14 11.82
CA ALA A 213 43.93 28.31 12.57
C ALA A 213 45.37 28.07 12.95
N SER A 214 46.31 28.62 12.18
CA SER A 214 47.68 29.04 12.54
C SER A 214 48.42 29.50 11.30
#